data_AF-A0AAU2Q6P6-F1
#
_entry.id   AF-A0AAU2Q6P6-F1
#
_cell.length_a   1.000
_cell.length_b   1.000
_cell.length_c   1.000
_cell.angle_alpha   90.00
_cell.angle_beta   90.00
_cell.angle_gamma   90.00
#
_symmetry.space_group_name_H-M   'P 1'
#
loop_
_entity.id
_entity.type
_entity.pdbx_description
1 polymer ?
#
loop_
_entity_poly.entity_id
_entity_poly.type
_entity_poly.pdbx_seq_one_letter_code
_entity_poly.pdbx_strand_id
1 'polypeptide(L)'
;MKASGAAYKPVGFLLGAASGMVAGAVFKQAWKIIEGEGDAPEATDEDRTWTQILLAAAIQGAIFAVVKSSVERSGAVAIRRVTRAWPG
;
A
#
# COMPACT_ATOMS: atom_id res chain seq x y z
N MET A 1 -17.41 -24.34 -1.54
CA MET A 1 -16.88 -24.38 -2.92
C MET A 1 -16.11 -23.08 -3.14
N LYS A 2 -14.79 -23.14 -3.34
CA LYS A 2 -13.93 -21.95 -3.52
C LYS A 2 -14.32 -21.27 -4.83
N ALA A 3 -14.85 -20.06 -4.74
CA ALA A 3 -15.20 -19.25 -5.90
C ALA A 3 -13.92 -18.83 -6.65
N SER A 4 -13.53 -19.67 -7.60
CA SER A 4 -13.01 -19.33 -8.92
C SER A 4 -11.96 -18.21 -8.99
N GLY A 5 -10.69 -18.59 -8.80
CA GLY A 5 -9.50 -17.74 -8.95
C GLY A 5 -9.16 -17.25 -10.37
N ALA A 6 -10.16 -17.10 -11.25
CA ALA A 6 -9.99 -16.60 -12.62
C ALA A 6 -10.62 -15.21 -12.84
N ALA A 7 -11.77 -14.90 -12.24
CA ALA A 7 -12.39 -13.57 -12.33
C ALA A 7 -11.81 -12.56 -11.32
N TYR A 8 -11.27 -13.05 -10.19
CA TYR A 8 -10.69 -12.20 -9.14
C TYR A 8 -9.26 -11.73 -9.42
N LYS A 9 -8.54 -12.36 -10.35
CA LYS A 9 -7.16 -11.99 -10.70
C LYS A 9 -7.03 -10.57 -11.29
N PRO A 10 -7.81 -10.18 -12.32
CA PRO A 10 -7.71 -8.83 -12.87
C PRO A 10 -8.24 -7.76 -11.91
N VAL A 11 -9.30 -8.06 -11.14
CA VAL A 11 -9.85 -7.11 -10.14
C VAL A 11 -8.89 -6.91 -8.97
N GLY A 12 -8.29 -7.99 -8.47
CA GLY A 12 -7.25 -7.92 -7.43
C GLY A 12 -6.00 -7.20 -7.91
N PHE A 13 -5.62 -7.36 -9.19
CA PHE A 13 -4.52 -6.61 -9.79
C PHE A 13 -4.84 -5.12 -9.95
N LEU A 14 -6.03 -4.76 -10.45
CA LEU A 14 -6.47 -3.37 -10.59
C LEU A 14 -6.60 -2.67 -9.24
N LEU A 15 -7.19 -3.36 -8.25
CA LEU A 15 -7.24 -2.86 -6.86
C LEU A 15 -5.85 -2.74 -6.27
N GLY A 16 -4.95 -3.69 -6.54
CA GLY A 16 -3.54 -3.62 -6.14
C GLY A 16 -2.81 -2.43 -6.75
N ALA A 17 -2.99 -2.18 -8.05
CA ALA A 17 -2.40 -1.04 -8.75
C ALA A 17 -2.95 0.30 -8.24
N ALA A 18 -4.28 0.40 -8.07
CA ALA A 18 -4.91 1.59 -7.49
C ALA A 18 -4.44 1.83 -6.05
N SER A 19 -4.33 0.77 -5.24
CA SER A 19 -3.79 0.84 -3.88
C SER A 19 -2.31 1.25 -3.87
N GLY A 20 -1.52 0.79 -4.84
CA GLY A 20 -0.12 1.19 -5.01
C GLY A 20 0.04 2.67 -5.35
N MET A 21 -0.83 3.22 -6.22
CA MET A 21 -0.85 4.65 -6.53
C MET A 21 -1.20 5.50 -5.29
N VAL A 22 -2.23 5.08 -4.54
CA VAL A 22 -2.61 5.76 -3.29
C VAL A 22 -1.48 5.67 -2.26
N ALA A 23 -0.88 4.51 -2.08
CA ALA A 23 0.24 4.32 -1.17
C ALA A 23 1.45 5.18 -1.54
N GLY A 24 1.77 5.30 -2.84
CA GLY A 24 2.84 6.18 -3.32
C GLY A 24 2.58 7.66 -3.03
N ALA A 25 1.34 8.12 -3.19
CA ALA A 25 0.96 9.50 -2.87
C ALA A 25 1.02 9.78 -1.36
N VAL A 26 0.51 8.85 -0.53
CA VAL A 26 0.58 8.96 0.94
C VAL A 26 2.02 8.90 1.43
N PHE A 27 2.86 8.06 0.82
CA PHE A 27 4.29 8.00 1.11
C PHE A 27 4.98 9.33 0.84
N LYS A 28 4.79 9.92 -0.35
CA LYS A 28 5.34 11.25 -0.67
C LYS A 28 4.89 12.33 0.31
N GLN A 29 3.62 12.31 0.73
CA GLN A 29 3.10 13.27 1.70
C GLN A 29 3.69 13.06 3.10
N ALA A 30 3.82 11.82 3.55
CA ALA A 30 4.44 11.50 4.82
C ALA A 30 5.92 11.89 4.82
N TRP A 31 6.62 11.69 3.70
CA TRP A 31 8.03 12.01 3.58
C TRP A 31 8.30 13.52 3.56
N LYS A 32 7.44 14.30 2.88
CA LYS A 32 7.45 15.77 2.96
C LYS A 32 7.31 16.31 4.39
N ILE A 33 6.60 15.59 5.26
CA ILE A 33 6.46 15.99 6.67
C ILE A 33 7.73 15.66 7.46
N ILE A 34 8.43 14.58 7.12
CA ILE A 34 9.61 14.09 7.83
C ILE A 34 10.89 14.85 7.41
N GLU A 35 11.12 15.01 6.10
CA GLU A 35 12.36 15.58 5.54
C GLU A 35 12.18 17.02 5.02
N GLY A 36 10.95 17.57 5.05
CA GLY A 36 10.64 18.90 4.55
C GLY A 36 10.61 18.96 3.01
N GLU A 37 11.55 19.71 2.41
CA GLU A 37 11.70 19.87 0.96
C GLU A 37 12.54 18.77 0.28
N GLY A 38 13.06 17.80 1.05
CA GLY A 38 13.81 16.66 0.53
C GLY A 38 12.92 15.57 -0.08
N ASP A 39 13.33 15.04 -1.24
CA ASP A 39 12.75 13.82 -1.80
C ASP A 39 13.23 12.58 -1.03
N ALA A 40 12.38 11.55 -0.99
CA ALA A 40 12.70 10.32 -0.28
C ALA A 40 13.95 9.63 -0.84
N PRO A 41 14.82 9.05 0.02
CA PRO A 41 16.00 8.34 -0.44
C PRO A 41 15.59 7.25 -1.43
N GLU A 42 16.06 7.36 -2.67
CA GLU A 42 15.82 6.32 -3.67
C GLU A 42 16.79 5.16 -3.44
N ALA A 43 16.34 3.94 -3.71
CA ALA A 43 17.17 2.73 -3.57
C ALA A 43 18.42 2.75 -4.46
N THR A 44 18.46 3.66 -5.44
CA THR A 44 19.53 3.90 -6.40
C THR A 44 20.44 5.08 -6.04
N ASP A 45 20.21 5.78 -4.92
CA ASP A 45 21.09 6.88 -4.50
C ASP A 45 22.46 6.33 -4.06
N GLU A 46 23.49 6.60 -4.86
CA GLU A 46 24.87 6.16 -4.62
C GLU A 46 25.53 6.88 -3.43
N ASP A 47 25.11 8.12 -3.15
CA ASP A 47 25.65 8.96 -2.08
C ASP A 47 25.05 8.67 -0.68
N ARG A 48 24.01 7.82 -0.60
CA ARG A 48 23.28 7.54 0.65
C ARG A 48 23.76 6.23 1.27
N THR A 49 23.96 6.24 2.59
CA THR A 49 24.40 5.04 3.33
C THR A 49 23.31 3.98 3.33
N TRP A 50 23.69 2.70 3.24
CA TRP A 50 22.78 1.54 3.30
C TRP A 50 21.74 1.62 4.43
N THR A 51 22.13 2.13 5.60
CA THR A 51 21.22 2.33 6.74
C THR A 51 20.08 3.30 6.44
N GLN A 52 20.35 4.39 5.72
CA GLN A 52 19.30 5.36 5.35
C GLN A 52 18.33 4.75 4.33
N ILE A 53 18.84 4.04 3.33
CA ILE A 53 18.01 3.37 2.31
C ILE A 53 17.10 2.32 2.96
N LEU A 54 17.65 1.48 3.84
CA LEU A 54 16.87 0.45 4.54
C LEU A 54 15.83 1.06 5.49
N LEU A 55 16.15 2.17 6.17
CA LEU A 55 15.20 2.86 7.04
C LEU A 55 14.05 3.48 6.22
N ALA A 56 14.36 4.11 5.09
CA ALA A 56 13.37 4.66 4.17
C ALA A 56 12.46 3.55 3.61
N ALA A 57 13.04 2.43 3.18
CA ALA A 57 12.30 1.27 2.72
C ALA A 57 11.39 0.68 3.81
N ALA A 58 11.85 0.63 5.06
CA ALA A 58 11.04 0.16 6.19
C ALA A 58 9.83 1.07 6.45
N ILE A 59 10.03 2.40 6.43
CA ILE A 59 8.94 3.36 6.59
C ILE A 59 7.94 3.26 5.42
N GLN A 60 8.44 3.14 4.20
CA GLN A 60 7.60 2.94 3.01
C GLN A 60 6.77 1.65 3.13
N GLY A 61 7.39 0.55 3.57
CA GLY A 61 6.72 -0.72 3.82
C GLY A 61 5.63 -0.62 4.90
N ALA A 62 5.90 0.11 5.99
CA ALA A 62 4.93 0.35 7.06
C ALA A 62 3.71 1.14 6.55
N ILE A 63 3.93 2.22 5.78
CA ILE A 63 2.85 3.02 5.19
C ILE A 63 2.02 2.15 4.24
N PHE A 64 2.67 1.37 3.37
CA PHE A 64 1.98 0.47 2.45
C PHE A 64 1.13 -0.55 3.20
N ALA A 65 1.65 -1.16 4.27
CA ALA A 65 0.92 -2.12 5.08
C ALA A 65 -0.33 -1.50 5.74
N VAL A 66 -0.23 -0.27 6.25
CA VAL A 66 -1.36 0.48 6.83
C VAL A 66 -2.43 0.77 5.79
N VAL A 67 -2.05 1.29 4.63
CA VAL A 67 -2.99 1.61 3.54
C VAL A 67 -3.68 0.34 3.05
N LYS A 68 -2.91 -0.72 2.76
CA LYS A 68 -3.44 -2.01 2.32
C LYS A 68 -4.44 -2.58 3.34
N SER A 69 -4.06 -2.64 4.62
CA SER A 69 -4.93 -3.17 5.68
C SER A 69 -6.22 -2.36 5.83
N SER A 70 -6.13 -1.03 5.66
CA SER A 70 -7.29 -0.14 5.71
C SER A 70 -8.24 -0.40 4.53
N VAL A 71 -7.70 -0.58 3.32
CA VAL A 71 -8.48 -0.91 2.12
C VAL A 71 -9.11 -2.31 2.24
N GLU A 72 -8.36 -3.32 2.67
CA GLU A 72 -8.87 -4.68 2.86
C GLU A 72 -10.00 -4.71 3.91
N ARG A 73 -9.81 -4.00 5.03
CA ARG A 73 -10.83 -3.88 6.09
C ARG A 73 -12.08 -3.16 5.59
N SER A 74 -11.92 -2.06 4.87
CA SER A 74 -13.05 -1.29 4.35
C SER A 74 -13.80 -2.04 3.24
N GLY A 75 -13.08 -2.77 2.37
CA GLY A 75 -13.65 -3.70 1.40
C GLY A 75 -14.43 -4.85 2.07
N ALA A 76 -13.88 -5.46 3.13
CA ALA A 76 -14.57 -6.50 3.88
C ALA A 76 -15.86 -6.00 4.54
N VAL A 77 -15.85 -4.77 5.07
CA VAL A 77 -17.03 -4.11 5.64
C VAL A 77 -18.06 -3.79 4.56
N ALA A 78 -17.62 -3.32 3.38
CA ALA A 78 -18.51 -3.03 2.26
C ALA A 78 -19.20 -4.31 1.74
N ILE A 79 -18.45 -5.40 1.55
CA ILE A 79 -19.02 -6.70 1.17
C ILE A 79 -20.00 -7.15 2.25
N ARG A 80 -19.62 -7.12 3.53
CA ARG A 80 -20.54 -7.49 4.62
C ARG A 80 -21.83 -6.67 4.60
N ARG A 81 -21.78 -5.37 4.27
CA ARG A 81 -23.00 -4.55 4.16
C ARG A 81 -23.89 -4.97 3.00
N VAL A 82 -23.30 -5.37 1.87
CA VAL A 82 -24.04 -5.74 0.66
C VAL A 82 -24.55 -7.17 0.73
N THR A 83 -23.73 -8.14 1.12
CA THR A 83 -24.08 -9.57 1.14
C THR A 83 -24.52 -10.08 2.51
N ARG A 84 -24.42 -9.29 3.58
CA ARG A 84 -24.58 -9.72 5.00
C ARG A 84 -23.66 -10.86 5.44
N ALA A 85 -22.79 -11.36 4.57
CA ALA A 85 -21.83 -12.41 4.83
C ALA A 85 -20.42 -11.81 4.95
N TRP A 86 -19.64 -12.34 5.89
CA TRP A 86 -18.25 -11.92 6.05
C TRP A 86 -17.38 -12.58 4.97
N PRO A 87 -16.58 -11.82 4.22
CA PRO A 87 -15.61 -12.39 3.29
C PRO A 87 -14.40 -12.92 4.08
N GLY A 88 -14.28 -14.24 4.15
CA GLY A 88 -13.18 -14.98 4.79
C GLY A 88 -13.02 -16.35 4.15
#